data_AF-A0A2J8UP67-F1
#
_entry.id   AF-A0A2J8UP67-F1
#
_cell.length_a   1.000
_cell.length_b   1.000
_cell.length_c   1.000
_cell.angle_alpha   90.00
_cell.angle_beta   90.00
_cell.angle_gamma   90.00
#
_symmetry.space_group_name_H-M   'P 1'
#
loop_
_entity.id
_entity.type
_entity.pdbx_description
1 polymer ?
#
loop_
_entity_poly.entity_id
_entity_poly.type
_entity_poly.pdbx_seq_one_letter_code
_entity_poly.pdbx_strand_id
1 'polypeptide(L)'
;MAAAPPSYCFVAFPPRAKDGLVVFGKNSARPRDEVQEVVYFSAADHQPESKVECTYISIDQVPRTHAIMISRPAWLWGAEMGANEHGVCIANEAINTREPAAEIEALLGMDLVRLGLERGETAKEALDVIVSLLEEHGQGG
;
A
#
# COMPACT_ATOMS: atom_id res chain seq x y z
N MET A 1 -3.72 -9.04 -26.13
CA MET A 1 -3.87 -9.24 -24.67
C MET A 1 -5.27 -8.83 -24.27
N ALA A 2 -5.93 -9.54 -23.36
CA ALA A 2 -7.20 -9.09 -22.81
C ALA A 2 -6.97 -7.78 -22.04
N ALA A 3 -7.90 -6.83 -22.14
CA ALA A 3 -7.83 -5.60 -21.33
C ALA A 3 -7.80 -5.97 -19.84
N ALA A 4 -6.96 -5.28 -19.05
CA ALA A 4 -6.95 -5.46 -17.61
C ALA A 4 -8.36 -5.16 -17.06
N PRO A 5 -8.88 -5.97 -16.12
CA PRO A 5 -10.17 -5.68 -15.50
C PRO A 5 -10.13 -4.31 -14.80
N PRO A 6 -11.26 -3.60 -14.71
CA PRO A 6 -11.27 -2.28 -14.10
C PRO A 6 -10.98 -2.38 -12.60
N SER A 7 -10.12 -1.50 -12.10
CA SER A 7 -9.88 -1.29 -10.67
C SER A 7 -10.79 -0.16 -10.19
N TYR A 8 -11.40 -0.33 -9.02
CA TYR A 8 -12.20 0.70 -8.37
C TYR A 8 -11.87 0.73 -6.88
N CYS A 9 -11.84 1.92 -6.31
CA CYS A 9 -11.87 2.12 -4.87
C CYS A 9 -13.04 3.02 -4.46
N PHE A 10 -13.54 2.84 -3.24
CA PHE A 10 -14.53 3.74 -2.66
C PHE A 10 -14.37 3.86 -1.16
N VAL A 11 -14.83 5.00 -0.64
CA VAL A 11 -14.99 5.27 0.79
C VAL A 11 -16.40 5.79 1.02
N ALA A 12 -17.13 5.17 1.96
CA ALA A 12 -18.41 5.67 2.44
C ALA A 12 -18.26 6.14 3.89
N PHE A 13 -18.39 7.44 4.10
CA PHE A 13 -18.34 8.07 5.42
C PHE A 13 -19.74 8.13 6.08
N PRO A 14 -19.82 8.28 7.41
CA PRO A 14 -21.06 8.64 8.09
C PRO A 14 -21.68 9.92 7.52
N PRO A 15 -23.01 10.02 7.40
CA PRO A 15 -24.03 9.03 7.77
C PRO A 15 -24.40 8.08 6.62
N ARG A 16 -23.55 7.92 5.60
CA ARG A 16 -23.86 7.16 4.37
C ARG A 16 -23.62 5.66 4.51
N ALA A 17 -23.04 5.22 5.61
CA ALA A 17 -22.91 3.82 6.00
C ALA A 17 -23.64 3.56 7.32
N LYS A 18 -24.05 2.30 7.52
CA LYS A 18 -24.78 1.84 8.71
C LYS A 18 -23.91 2.04 9.96
N ASP A 19 -24.57 2.25 11.11
CA ASP A 19 -23.96 2.27 12.45
C ASP A 19 -22.86 3.34 12.65
N GLY A 20 -22.84 4.38 11.81
CA GLY A 20 -21.84 5.45 11.91
C GLY A 20 -20.41 4.99 11.57
N LEU A 21 -20.28 3.88 10.84
CA LEU A 21 -18.99 3.32 10.42
C LEU A 21 -18.46 3.99 9.15
N VAL A 22 -17.15 3.84 8.92
CA VAL A 22 -16.53 4.10 7.62
C VAL A 22 -16.41 2.77 6.89
N VAL A 23 -16.90 2.70 5.65
CA VAL A 23 -16.72 1.53 4.78
C VAL A 23 -15.73 1.86 3.68
N PHE A 24 -14.71 1.04 3.57
CA PHE A 24 -13.70 1.11 2.53
C PHE A 24 -13.76 -0.15 1.67
N GLY A 25 -13.63 0.00 0.35
CA GLY A 25 -13.61 -1.13 -0.55
C GLY A 25 -12.76 -0.88 -1.78
N LYS A 26 -12.08 -1.94 -2.23
CA LYS A 26 -11.32 -1.97 -3.47
C LYS A 26 -11.44 -3.35 -4.11
N ASN A 27 -11.65 -3.41 -5.43
CA ASN A 27 -11.52 -4.66 -6.18
C ASN A 27 -10.14 -4.73 -6.84
N SER A 28 -9.53 -5.92 -6.86
CA SER A 28 -8.26 -6.13 -7.55
C SER A 28 -8.47 -6.27 -9.05
N ALA A 29 -7.62 -5.57 -9.82
CA ALA A 29 -7.56 -5.65 -11.27
C ALA A 29 -6.51 -6.66 -11.78
N ARG A 30 -6.01 -7.53 -10.89
CA ARG A 30 -4.97 -8.49 -11.21
C ARG A 30 -5.49 -9.66 -12.05
N PRO A 31 -4.60 -10.35 -12.80
CA PRO A 31 -4.99 -11.52 -13.59
C PRO A 31 -5.67 -12.59 -12.75
N ARG A 32 -6.65 -13.30 -13.34
CA ARG A 32 -7.45 -14.35 -12.67
C ARG A 32 -6.59 -15.39 -11.94
N ASP A 33 -5.51 -15.81 -12.59
CA ASP A 33 -4.68 -16.93 -12.13
C ASP A 33 -3.54 -16.46 -11.21
N GLU A 34 -3.46 -15.16 -10.91
CA GLU A 34 -2.50 -14.64 -9.95
C GLU A 34 -3.04 -14.81 -8.53
N VAL A 35 -2.26 -15.50 -7.69
CA VAL A 35 -2.63 -15.75 -6.30
C VAL A 35 -2.62 -14.45 -5.51
N GLN A 36 -3.75 -14.18 -4.84
CA GLN A 36 -3.91 -13.09 -3.88
C GLN A 36 -3.88 -13.66 -2.46
N GLU A 37 -2.89 -13.25 -1.70
CA GLU A 37 -2.72 -13.65 -0.31
C GLU A 37 -3.30 -12.59 0.63
N VAL A 38 -3.95 -13.03 1.71
CA VAL A 38 -4.29 -12.18 2.85
C VAL A 38 -3.37 -12.55 3.99
N VAL A 39 -2.48 -11.63 4.36
CA VAL A 39 -1.37 -11.89 5.30
C VAL A 39 -1.39 -10.88 6.43
N TYR A 40 -1.12 -11.36 7.64
CA TYR A 40 -0.92 -10.55 8.83
C TYR A 40 0.57 -10.44 9.16
N PHE A 41 1.02 -9.24 9.50
CA PHE A 41 2.34 -8.96 10.05
C PHE A 41 2.17 -8.28 11.40
N SER A 42 2.85 -8.81 12.43
CA SER A 42 2.88 -8.18 13.75
C SER A 42 3.71 -6.90 13.74
N ALA A 43 3.39 -5.97 14.64
CA ALA A 43 4.25 -4.83 14.93
C ALA A 43 5.66 -5.31 15.31
N ALA A 44 6.67 -4.56 14.90
CA ALA A 44 8.07 -4.91 15.16
C ALA A 44 8.91 -3.66 15.44
N ASP A 45 9.88 -3.82 16.34
CA ASP A 45 10.96 -2.87 16.53
C ASP A 45 12.18 -3.29 15.70
N HIS A 46 12.90 -2.33 15.14
CA HIS A 46 14.02 -2.55 14.23
C HIS A 46 15.32 -1.94 14.76
N GLN A 47 16.45 -2.50 14.36
CA GLN A 47 17.75 -1.97 14.74
C GLN A 47 17.98 -0.59 14.11
N PRO A 48 18.69 0.32 14.79
CA PRO A 48 19.12 1.58 14.19
C PRO A 48 19.86 1.35 12.87
N GLU A 49 19.63 2.22 11.89
CA GLU A 49 20.28 2.19 10.56
C GLU A 49 20.03 0.90 9.75
N SER A 50 19.08 0.06 10.18
CA SER A 50 18.66 -1.10 9.40
C SER A 50 17.89 -0.67 8.14
N LYS A 51 17.85 -1.57 7.17
CA LYS A 51 17.15 -1.38 5.90
C LYS A 51 16.01 -2.38 5.75
N VAL A 52 15.06 -2.03 4.89
CA VAL A 52 14.00 -2.92 4.43
C VAL A 52 14.11 -3.11 2.93
N GLU A 53 14.12 -4.37 2.50
CA GLU A 53 14.05 -4.75 1.09
C GLU A 53 12.58 -4.66 0.64
N CYS A 54 12.25 -3.66 -0.19
CA CYS A 54 10.95 -3.53 -0.84
C CYS A 54 10.91 -4.43 -2.10
N THR A 55 10.03 -4.15 -3.07
CA THR A 55 9.93 -4.99 -4.27
C THR A 55 11.18 -4.91 -5.14
N TYR A 56 11.71 -3.72 -5.39
CA TYR A 56 12.89 -3.53 -6.27
C TYR A 56 14.08 -2.84 -5.59
N ILE A 57 13.84 -2.01 -4.58
CA ILE A 57 14.89 -1.25 -3.91
C ILE A 57 14.86 -1.46 -2.41
N SER A 58 15.99 -1.22 -1.75
CA SER A 58 16.11 -1.20 -0.29
C SER A 58 16.10 0.24 0.21
N ILE A 59 15.29 0.54 1.22
CA ILE A 59 15.21 1.86 1.86
C ILE A 59 15.54 1.77 3.34
N ASP A 60 15.77 2.93 3.97
CA ASP A 60 16.00 2.99 5.41
C ASP A 60 14.73 2.57 6.17
N GLN A 61 14.94 1.74 7.20
CA GLN A 61 13.86 1.24 8.04
C GLN A 61 13.59 2.20 9.20
N VAL A 62 12.31 2.32 9.57
CA VAL A 62 11.90 3.08 10.76
C VAL A 62 12.15 2.25 12.02
N PRO A 63 12.37 2.89 13.19
CA PRO A 63 12.59 2.17 14.45
C PRO A 63 11.47 1.20 14.83
N ARG A 64 10.22 1.49 14.42
CA ARG A 64 9.06 0.68 14.73
C ARG A 64 8.06 0.67 13.58
N THR A 65 7.50 -0.50 13.31
CA THR A 65 6.37 -0.70 12.38
C THR A 65 5.11 -1.13 13.13
N HIS A 66 3.96 -0.70 12.63
CA HIS A 66 2.65 -1.11 13.12
C HIS A 66 2.26 -2.49 12.63
N ALA A 67 1.41 -3.19 13.37
CA ALA A 67 0.81 -4.43 12.90
C ALA A 67 -0.16 -4.14 11.74
N ILE A 68 -0.09 -4.95 10.69
CA ILE A 68 -0.90 -4.79 9.47
C ILE A 68 -1.55 -6.10 9.04
N MET A 69 -2.69 -5.99 8.38
CA MET A 69 -3.29 -7.07 7.58
C MET A 69 -3.46 -6.56 6.15
N ILE A 70 -2.86 -7.26 5.19
CA ILE A 70 -2.78 -6.82 3.79
C ILE A 70 -3.28 -7.89 2.82
N SER A 71 -3.73 -7.43 1.64
CA SER A 71 -3.96 -8.25 0.44
C SER A 71 -2.89 -7.93 -0.60
N ARG A 72 -2.23 -8.96 -1.15
CA ARG A 72 -1.17 -8.78 -2.16
C ARG A 72 -1.06 -9.97 -3.13
N PRO A 73 -0.50 -9.77 -4.35
CA PRO A 73 0.03 -10.85 -5.17
C PRO A 73 1.12 -11.63 -4.42
N ALA A 74 1.13 -12.95 -4.53
CA ALA A 74 2.05 -13.82 -3.76
C ALA A 74 3.55 -13.54 -3.97
N TRP A 75 3.94 -12.96 -5.12
CA TRP A 75 5.33 -12.65 -5.45
C TRP A 75 5.78 -11.27 -4.96
N LEU A 76 4.85 -10.40 -4.58
CA LEU A 76 5.10 -8.99 -4.32
C LEU A 76 5.41 -8.74 -2.83
N TRP A 77 6.35 -7.83 -2.53
CA TRP A 77 6.63 -7.45 -1.14
C TRP A 77 5.53 -6.55 -0.54
N GLY A 78 5.11 -5.54 -1.31
CA GLY A 78 4.10 -4.55 -0.91
C GLY A 78 2.67 -5.09 -0.82
N ALA A 79 1.70 -4.18 -0.93
CA ALA A 79 0.27 -4.50 -0.80
C ALA A 79 -0.57 -3.79 -1.87
N GLU A 80 -1.66 -4.42 -2.30
CA GLU A 80 -2.68 -3.71 -3.07
C GLU A 80 -3.66 -2.97 -2.16
N MET A 81 -3.95 -3.53 -0.98
CA MET A 81 -4.79 -2.92 0.03
C MET A 81 -4.51 -3.53 1.41
N GLY A 82 -4.90 -2.84 2.46
CA GLY A 82 -4.86 -3.37 3.81
C GLY A 82 -5.32 -2.39 4.87
N ALA A 83 -5.20 -2.81 6.13
CA ALA A 83 -5.44 -2.00 7.30
C ALA A 83 -4.38 -2.26 8.38
N ASN A 84 -4.14 -1.28 9.25
CA ASN A 84 -3.24 -1.42 10.39
C ASN A 84 -3.99 -1.44 11.73
N GLU A 85 -3.26 -1.69 12.82
CA GLU A 85 -3.79 -1.75 14.19
C GLU A 85 -4.44 -0.46 14.69
N HIS A 86 -4.17 0.67 14.03
CA HIS A 86 -4.74 1.99 14.35
C HIS A 86 -6.00 2.32 13.55
N GLY A 87 -6.48 1.40 12.71
CA GLY A 87 -7.67 1.59 11.89
C GLY A 87 -7.42 2.43 10.62
N VAL A 88 -6.17 2.63 10.23
CA VAL A 88 -5.83 3.22 8.93
C VAL A 88 -6.03 2.17 7.84
N CYS A 89 -6.75 2.52 6.78
CA CYS A 89 -6.96 1.70 5.59
C CYS A 89 -6.34 2.39 4.37
N ILE A 90 -5.63 1.63 3.54
CA ILE A 90 -5.03 2.12 2.29
C ILE A 90 -5.26 1.09 1.19
N ALA A 91 -5.55 1.55 -0.02
CA ALA A 91 -5.41 0.75 -1.24
C ALA A 91 -4.89 1.62 -2.36
N ASN A 92 -4.34 0.98 -3.37
CA ASN A 92 -4.00 1.63 -4.63
C ASN A 92 -4.98 1.30 -5.73
N GLU A 93 -4.96 2.13 -6.76
CA GLU A 93 -5.72 1.97 -7.99
C GLU A 93 -4.79 2.19 -9.18
N ALA A 94 -4.90 1.32 -10.18
CA ALA A 94 -4.16 1.49 -11.42
C ALA A 94 -4.81 2.62 -12.24
N ILE A 95 -4.02 3.65 -12.56
CA ILE A 95 -4.46 4.76 -13.42
C ILE A 95 -3.64 4.76 -14.72
N ASN A 96 -4.29 5.14 -15.83
CA ASN A 96 -3.60 5.37 -17.09
C ASN A 96 -3.22 6.85 -17.19
N THR A 97 -1.92 7.13 -17.15
CA THR A 97 -1.37 8.49 -17.24
C THR A 97 -1.15 8.89 -18.70
N ARG A 98 -1.12 10.21 -18.96
CA ARG A 98 -0.75 10.76 -20.28
C ARG A 98 0.75 10.73 -20.50
N GLU A 99 1.50 10.89 -19.42
CA GLU A 99 2.96 10.84 -19.42
C GLU A 99 3.43 9.41 -19.15
N PRO A 100 4.50 8.94 -19.81
CA PRO A 100 5.06 7.63 -19.53
C PRO A 100 5.61 7.59 -18.11
N ALA A 101 5.48 6.43 -17.46
CA ALA A 101 6.13 6.18 -16.18
C ALA A 101 7.66 6.17 -16.37
N ALA A 102 8.40 6.53 -15.33
CA ALA A 102 9.85 6.41 -15.33
C ALA A 102 10.24 4.93 -15.33
N GLU A 103 11.10 4.52 -16.27
CA GLU A 103 11.65 3.15 -16.36
C GLU A 103 12.88 2.96 -15.47
N ILE A 104 12.84 3.52 -14.26
CA ILE A 104 13.89 3.34 -13.23
C ILE A 104 13.33 2.47 -12.11
N GLU A 105 14.19 1.62 -11.54
CA GLU A 105 13.84 0.91 -10.31
C GLU A 105 13.66 1.94 -9.18
N ALA A 106 12.46 1.94 -8.60
CA ALA A 106 12.08 2.79 -7.48
C ALA A 106 10.98 2.08 -6.66
N LEU A 107 10.35 2.78 -5.72
CA LEU A 107 9.23 2.21 -4.98
C LEU A 107 8.04 1.98 -5.92
N LEU A 108 7.42 0.81 -5.84
CA LEU A 108 6.14 0.59 -6.48
C LEU A 108 5.02 1.27 -5.70
N GLY A 109 3.93 1.62 -6.38
CA GLY A 109 2.72 2.12 -5.71
C GLY A 109 2.18 1.14 -4.65
N MET A 110 2.45 -0.15 -4.78
CA MET A 110 2.08 -1.19 -3.83
C MET A 110 3.01 -1.23 -2.63
N ASP A 111 4.30 -0.92 -2.81
CA ASP A 111 5.25 -0.80 -1.69
C ASP A 111 4.83 0.37 -0.80
N LEU A 112 4.42 1.49 -1.41
CA LEU A 112 3.90 2.66 -0.70
C LEU A 112 2.64 2.36 0.13
N VAL A 113 1.74 1.49 -0.35
CA VAL A 113 0.57 1.06 0.45
C VAL A 113 1.04 0.39 1.74
N ARG A 114 1.97 -0.56 1.65
CA ARG A 114 2.47 -1.28 2.83
C ARG A 114 3.24 -0.35 3.76
N LEU A 115 4.16 0.44 3.22
CA LEU A 115 4.97 1.38 4.00
C LEU A 115 4.10 2.43 4.72
N GLY A 116 3.06 2.95 4.07
CA GLY A 116 2.10 3.85 4.71
C GLY A 116 1.34 3.19 5.86
N LEU A 117 0.90 1.93 5.69
CA LEU A 117 0.23 1.17 6.76
C LEU A 117 1.15 0.85 7.93
N GLU A 118 2.41 0.52 7.67
CA GLU A 118 3.39 0.18 8.72
C GLU A 118 3.86 1.41 9.51
N ARG A 119 3.70 2.64 8.99
CA ARG A 119 4.37 3.83 9.54
C ARG A 119 3.46 4.98 9.94
N GLY A 120 2.14 4.89 9.72
CA GLY A 120 1.18 5.95 10.11
C GLY A 120 0.10 5.47 11.08
N GLU A 121 -0.19 6.26 12.12
CA GLU A 121 -1.27 5.98 13.08
C GLU A 121 -2.59 6.60 12.63
N THR A 122 -2.54 7.59 11.74
CA THR A 122 -3.71 8.21 11.11
C THR A 122 -3.62 8.20 9.60
N ALA A 123 -4.76 8.38 8.92
CA ALA A 123 -4.79 8.52 7.46
C ALA A 123 -3.94 9.69 6.95
N LYS A 124 -3.82 10.76 7.76
CA LYS A 124 -2.99 11.93 7.42
C LYS A 124 -1.50 11.61 7.56
N GLU A 125 -1.10 10.95 8.63
CA GLU A 125 0.29 10.52 8.82
C GLU A 125 0.74 9.52 7.75
N ALA A 126 -0.11 8.54 7.43
CA ALA A 126 0.20 7.58 6.38
C ALA A 126 0.34 8.25 4.99
N LEU A 127 -0.49 9.26 4.70
CA LEU A 127 -0.33 10.10 3.51
C LEU A 127 1.02 10.84 3.54
N ASP A 128 1.37 11.46 4.65
CA ASP A 128 2.62 12.21 4.77
C ASP A 128 3.85 11.30 4.61
N VAL A 129 3.82 10.09 5.17
CA VAL A 129 4.83 9.05 4.93
C VAL A 129 4.95 8.73 3.44
N ILE A 130 3.83 8.47 2.76
CA ILE A 130 3.83 8.12 1.34
C ILE A 130 4.42 9.27 0.50
N VAL A 131 4.06 10.52 0.81
CA VAL A 131 4.59 11.70 0.12
C VAL A 131 6.10 11.81 0.32
N SER A 132 6.60 11.70 1.56
CA SER A 132 8.04 11.79 1.82
C SER A 132 8.82 10.67 1.12
N LEU A 133 8.30 9.45 1.10
CA LEU A 133 8.92 8.32 0.39
C LEU A 133 8.95 8.53 -1.12
N LEU A 134 7.89 9.13 -1.68
CA LEU A 134 7.85 9.51 -3.10
C LEU A 134 8.86 10.61 -3.43
N GLU A 135 8.99 11.62 -2.58
CA GLU A 135 9.97 12.71 -2.76
C GLU A 135 11.41 12.20 -2.68
N GLU A 136 11.68 11.25 -1.79
CA GLU A 136 13.03 10.73 -1.55
C GLU A 136 13.43 9.64 -2.55
N HIS A 137 12.54 8.70 -2.85
CA HIS A 137 12.86 7.49 -3.62
C HIS A 137 12.16 7.41 -4.98
N GLY A 138 11.22 8.32 -5.26
CA GLY A 138 10.44 8.29 -6.49
C GLY A 138 9.47 7.11 -6.59
N GLN A 139 8.89 6.93 -7.78
CA GLN A 139 8.03 5.80 -8.12
C GLN A 139 8.38 5.29 -9.52
N GLY A 140 8.54 3.97 -9.66
CA GLY A 140 9.00 3.36 -10.91
C GLY A 140 9.24 1.86 -10.79
N GLY A 141 9.30 1.18 -11.94
CA GLY A 141 9.48 -0.27 -12.07
C GLY A 141 8.68 -0.90 -13.21
#